data_AF-A0A437PBL9-F1
#
_entry.id   AF-A0A437PBL9-F1
#
_cell.length_a   1.000
_cell.length_b   1.000
_cell.length_c   1.000
_cell.angle_alpha   90.00
_cell.angle_beta   90.00
_cell.angle_gamma   90.00
#
_symmetry.space_group_name_H-M   'P 1'
#
loop_
_entity.id
_entity.type
_entity.pdbx_description
1 polymer ?
#
loop_
_entity_poly.entity_id
_entity_poly.type
_entity_poly.pdbx_seq_one_letter_code
_entity_poly.pdbx_strand_id
1 'polypeptide(L)'
;MSVPEEPNVPSASDIHTTAGKLADLQRRIDEATHAGSARAVEKQHAKGKLTARERIELLLDEGSFVELDEFARHRSTAFGLDENQPYGDGVVTGYG
;
A
#
# COMPACT_ATOMS: atom_id res chain seq x y z
N MET A 1 22.06 -5.42 -45.36
CA MET A 1 21.13 -4.49 -44.69
C MET A 1 20.66 -5.20 -43.44
N SER A 2 21.35 -4.96 -42.32
CA SER A 2 21.04 -5.56 -41.02
C SER A 2 20.97 -4.39 -40.05
N VAL A 3 19.76 -4.07 -39.61
CA VAL A 3 19.51 -2.98 -38.68
C VAL A 3 20.15 -3.38 -37.35
N PRO A 4 21.04 -2.56 -36.75
CA PRO A 4 21.59 -2.87 -35.44
C PRO A 4 20.46 -2.87 -34.41
N GLU A 5 20.40 -3.94 -33.62
CA GLU A 5 19.46 -4.11 -32.52
C GLU A 5 19.69 -2.99 -31.49
N GLU A 6 18.69 -2.14 -31.27
CA GLU A 6 18.81 -1.05 -30.30
C GLU A 6 19.01 -1.62 -28.89
N PRO A 7 19.88 -1.01 -28.06
CA PRO A 7 20.06 -1.45 -26.69
C PRO A 7 18.75 -1.30 -25.93
N ASN A 8 18.25 -2.40 -25.36
CA ASN A 8 17.08 -2.41 -24.48
C ASN A 8 17.34 -1.52 -23.26
N VAL A 9 16.87 -0.27 -23.31
CA VAL A 9 16.96 0.68 -22.20
C VAL A 9 15.89 0.27 -21.17
N PRO A 10 16.27 -0.15 -19.96
CA PRO A 10 15.29 -0.52 -18.94
C PRO A 10 14.43 0.70 -18.59
N SER A 11 13.10 0.55 -18.75
CA SER A 11 12.15 1.58 -18.37
C SER A 11 12.14 1.75 -16.84
N ALA A 12 11.71 2.92 -16.35
CA ALA A 12 11.63 3.22 -14.92
C ALA A 12 10.75 2.24 -14.11
N SER A 13 10.01 1.35 -14.79
CA SER A 13 9.15 0.32 -14.23
C SER A 13 9.74 -1.10 -14.36
N ASP A 14 10.99 -1.27 -14.79
CA ASP A 14 11.61 -2.60 -14.92
C ASP A 14 11.89 -3.21 -13.53
N ILE A 15 11.07 -4.18 -13.15
CA ILE A 15 11.15 -4.90 -11.87
C ILE A 15 12.43 -5.71 -11.70
N HIS A 16 13.19 -5.94 -12.76
CA HIS A 16 14.47 -6.65 -12.70
C HIS A 16 15.63 -5.72 -12.29
N THR A 17 15.41 -4.41 -12.21
CA THR A 17 16.40 -3.44 -11.74
C THR A 17 16.18 -3.06 -10.27
N THR A 18 17.23 -2.56 -9.61
CA THR A 18 17.09 -1.99 -8.25
C THR A 18 16.16 -0.79 -8.24
N ALA A 19 16.28 0.10 -9.23
CA ALA A 19 15.44 1.29 -9.33
C ALA A 19 13.96 0.93 -9.51
N GLY A 20 13.64 -0.02 -10.38
CA GLY A 20 12.27 -0.46 -10.59
C GLY A 20 11.67 -1.19 -9.39
N LYS A 21 12.47 -1.96 -8.62
CA LYS A 21 12.01 -2.54 -7.35
C LYS A 21 11.70 -1.49 -6.29
N LEU A 22 12.50 -0.43 -6.21
CA LEU A 22 12.23 0.69 -5.30
C LEU A 22 10.96 1.46 -5.71
N ALA A 23 10.76 1.68 -7.01
CA ALA A 23 9.53 2.27 -7.53
C ALA A 23 8.30 1.39 -7.25
N ASP A 24 8.43 0.07 -7.37
CA ASP A 24 7.37 -0.88 -7.02
C ASP A 24 7.03 -0.84 -5.53
N LEU A 25 8.03 -0.78 -4.66
CA LEU A 25 7.83 -0.64 -3.22
C LEU A 25 7.08 0.65 -2.88
N GLN A 26 7.50 1.79 -3.43
CA GLN A 26 6.84 3.07 -3.19
C GLN A 26 5.37 3.01 -3.60
N ARG A 27 5.07 2.43 -4.77
CA ARG A 27 3.70 2.24 -5.23
C ARG A 27 2.86 1.41 -4.25
N ARG A 28 3.42 0.33 -3.69
CA ARG A 28 2.72 -0.52 -2.71
C ARG A 28 2.47 0.19 -1.38
N ILE A 29 3.40 1.03 -0.92
CA ILE A 29 3.21 1.88 0.27
C ILE A 29 2.03 2.82 0.05
N ASP A 30 1.99 3.48 -1.11
CA ASP A 30 0.89 4.39 -1.46
C ASP A 30 -0.45 3.63 -1.53
N GLU A 31 -0.47 2.42 -2.09
CA GLU A 31 -1.66 1.55 -2.11
C GLU A 31 -2.09 1.10 -0.70
N ALA A 32 -1.15 0.76 0.19
CA ALA A 32 -1.44 0.24 1.52
C ALA A 32 -1.96 1.32 2.46
N THR A 33 -1.33 2.49 2.45
CA THR A 33 -1.79 3.68 3.20
C THR A 33 -3.20 4.12 2.81
N HIS A 34 -3.62 3.83 1.57
CA HIS A 34 -4.94 4.13 1.03
C HIS A 34 -5.79 2.86 0.76
N ALA A 35 -5.56 1.77 1.50
CA ALA A 35 -6.25 0.49 1.30
C ALA A 35 -7.79 0.60 1.44
N GLY A 36 -8.28 1.58 2.20
CA GLY A 36 -9.69 1.93 2.24
C GLY A 36 -10.09 2.80 1.04
N SER A 37 -11.12 2.40 0.28
CA SER A 37 -11.66 3.26 -0.78
C SER A 37 -11.95 4.67 -0.28
N ALA A 38 -11.69 5.70 -1.10
CA ALA A 38 -11.97 7.10 -0.75
C ALA A 38 -13.40 7.29 -0.22
N ARG A 39 -14.38 6.59 -0.81
CA ARG A 39 -15.77 6.56 -0.35
C ARG A 39 -15.93 6.03 1.09
N ALA A 40 -15.15 5.04 1.49
CA ALA A 40 -15.18 4.50 2.85
C ALA A 40 -14.59 5.49 3.87
N VAL A 41 -13.51 6.19 3.49
CA VAL A 41 -12.91 7.27 4.29
C VAL A 41 -13.90 8.40 4.51
N GLU A 42 -14.48 8.93 3.42
CA GLU A 42 -15.51 9.98 3.47
C GLU A 42 -16.71 9.57 4.35
N LYS A 43 -17.15 8.31 4.26
CA LYS A 43 -18.25 7.80 5.09
C LYS A 43 -17.90 7.75 6.58
N GLN A 44 -16.63 7.56 6.95
CA GLN A 44 -16.21 7.64 8.35
C GLN A 44 -16.18 9.09 8.83
N HIS A 45 -15.57 9.99 8.04
CA HIS A 45 -15.51 11.42 8.36
C HIS A 45 -16.90 12.05 8.45
N ALA A 46 -17.82 11.70 7.55
CA ALA A 46 -19.22 12.15 7.59
C ALA A 46 -19.96 11.74 8.87
N LYS A 47 -19.46 10.73 9.61
CA LYS A 47 -19.98 10.32 10.92
C LYS A 47 -19.24 10.98 12.09
N GLY A 48 -18.35 11.94 11.82
CA GLY A 48 -17.49 12.57 12.82
C GLY A 48 -16.42 11.62 13.36
N LYS A 49 -16.08 10.54 12.64
CA LYS A 49 -15.08 9.56 13.05
C LYS A 49 -13.80 9.74 12.25
N LEU A 50 -12.67 9.63 12.94
CA LEU A 50 -11.35 9.49 12.33
C LEU A 50 -11.16 8.09 11.74
N THR A 51 -10.29 7.95 10.74
CA THR A 51 -9.79 6.67 10.22
C THR A 51 -8.93 5.94 11.26
N ALA A 52 -8.54 4.69 10.99
CA ALA A 52 -7.66 3.94 11.89
C ALA A 52 -6.28 4.63 12.04
N ARG A 53 -5.69 5.05 10.92
CA ARG A 53 -4.36 5.69 10.88
C ARG A 53 -4.38 7.08 11.54
N GLU A 54 -5.40 7.89 11.26
CA GLU A 54 -5.59 9.20 11.91
C GLU A 54 -5.69 9.11 13.45
N ARG A 55 -6.24 8.01 13.98
CA ARG A 55 -6.30 7.80 15.44
C ARG A 55 -4.95 7.46 16.03
N ILE A 56 -4.10 6.75 15.30
CA ILE A 56 -2.74 6.41 15.73
C ILE A 56 -1.90 7.68 15.75
N GLU A 57 -1.97 8.48 14.68
CA GLU A 57 -1.28 9.77 14.57
C GLU A 57 -1.71 10.77 15.65
N LEU A 58 -2.97 10.72 16.10
CA LEU A 58 -3.44 11.56 17.20
C LEU A 58 -2.98 11.09 18.58
N LEU A 59 -2.73 9.78 18.74
CA LEU A 59 -2.41 9.17 20.02
C LEU A 59 -0.91 9.21 20.33
N LEU A 60 -0.08 9.03 19.31
CA LEU A 60 1.37 8.90 19.44
C LEU A 60 2.07 10.23 19.14
N ASP A 61 3.33 10.34 19.55
CA ASP A 61 4.15 11.49 19.23
C ASP A 61 4.40 11.56 17.70
N GLU A 62 4.45 12.77 17.16
CA GLU A 62 4.59 12.98 15.73
C GLU A 62 5.87 12.31 15.19
N GLY A 63 5.71 11.40 14.23
CA GLY A 63 6.81 10.66 13.61
C GLY A 63 7.34 9.48 14.43
N SER A 64 6.75 9.14 15.60
CA SER A 64 7.20 8.00 16.41
C SER A 64 6.66 6.66 15.94
N PHE A 65 5.50 6.65 15.26
CA PHE A 65 4.84 5.42 14.85
C PHE A 65 5.64 4.65 13.78
N VAL A 66 5.93 3.38 14.07
CA VAL A 66 6.52 2.41 13.17
C VAL A 66 5.51 1.29 12.91
N GLU A 67 5.05 1.21 11.66
CA GLU A 67 4.05 0.25 11.23
C GLU A 67 4.64 -1.15 11.04
N LEU A 68 3.86 -2.16 11.42
CA LEU A 68 4.15 -3.58 11.25
C LEU A 68 3.11 -4.19 10.32
N ASP A 69 3.55 -5.16 9.52
CA ASP A 69 2.70 -5.97 8.64
C ASP A 69 1.85 -5.16 7.62
N GLU A 70 2.34 -3.99 7.19
CA GLU A 70 1.65 -3.08 6.25
C GLU A 70 1.21 -3.81 4.96
N PHE A 71 2.02 -4.73 4.43
CA PHE A 71 1.70 -5.48 3.22
C PHE A 71 1.02 -6.84 3.46
N ALA A 72 0.56 -7.12 4.68
CA ALA A 72 -0.19 -8.34 4.95
C ALA A 72 -1.47 -8.39 4.12
N ARG A 73 -1.81 -9.61 3.67
CA ARG A 73 -3.04 -9.93 2.94
C ARG A 73 -3.60 -11.24 3.46
N HIS A 74 -4.91 -11.34 3.59
CA HIS A 74 -5.54 -12.61 3.93
C HIS A 74 -5.26 -13.67 2.85
N ARG A 75 -5.36 -14.94 3.26
CA ARG A 75 -5.15 -16.12 2.40
C ARG A 75 -6.43 -16.92 2.15
N SER A 76 -7.57 -16.41 2.63
CA SER A 76 -8.88 -17.04 2.40
C SER A 76 -9.27 -16.94 0.93
N THR A 77 -9.79 -18.04 0.38
CA THR A 77 -10.42 -18.14 -0.94
C THR A 77 -11.92 -18.44 -0.83
N ALA A 78 -12.47 -18.42 0.39
CA ALA A 78 -13.88 -18.70 0.61
C ALA A 78 -14.74 -17.54 0.09
N PHE A 79 -15.87 -17.86 -0.53
CA PHE A 79 -16.90 -16.90 -0.94
C PHE A 79 -16.39 -15.75 -1.84
N GLY A 80 -15.35 -15.98 -2.65
CA GLY A 80 -14.78 -14.98 -3.55
C GLY A 80 -13.96 -13.88 -2.87
N LEU A 81 -13.55 -14.09 -1.61
CA LEU A 81 -12.72 -13.12 -0.88
C LEU A 81 -11.36 -12.87 -1.56
N ASP A 82 -10.84 -13.82 -2.31
CA ASP A 82 -9.58 -13.70 -3.06
C ASP A 82 -9.62 -12.65 -4.18
N GLU A 83 -10.81 -12.21 -4.61
CA GLU A 83 -10.97 -11.12 -5.59
C GLU A 83 -10.54 -9.76 -5.04
N ASN A 84 -10.54 -9.56 -3.72
CA ASN A 84 -10.17 -8.30 -3.09
C ASN A 84 -9.35 -8.53 -1.82
N GLN A 85 -8.03 -8.38 -1.95
CA GLN A 85 -7.06 -8.60 -0.87
C GLN A 85 -6.38 -7.27 -0.52
N PRO A 86 -7.04 -6.39 0.26
CA PRO A 86 -6.44 -5.12 0.66
C PRO A 86 -5.20 -5.36 1.53
N TYR A 87 -4.22 -4.47 1.41
CA TYR A 87 -3.06 -4.45 2.30
C TYR A 87 -3.48 -4.07 3.74
N GLY A 88 -2.77 -4.61 4.73
CA GLY A 88 -3.07 -4.47 6.16
C GLY A 88 -4.27 -5.30 6.66
N ASP A 89 -5.01 -5.97 5.76
CA ASP A 89 -6.16 -6.83 6.09
C ASP A 89 -7.21 -6.19 7.04
N GLY A 90 -7.36 -4.86 6.95
CA GLY A 90 -8.33 -4.10 7.72
C GLY A 90 -7.89 -3.68 9.14
N VAL A 91 -6.63 -3.90 9.52
CA VAL A 91 -6.06 -3.44 10.80
C VAL A 91 -4.71 -2.76 10.58
N VAL A 92 -4.45 -1.68 11.34
CA VAL A 92 -3.15 -1.01 11.36
C VAL A 92 -2.47 -1.34 12.69
N THR A 93 -1.26 -1.88 12.65
CA THR A 93 -0.52 -2.35 13.83
C THR A 93 0.89 -1.79 13.86
N GLY A 94 1.46 -1.61 15.06
CA GLY A 94 2.81 -1.08 15.20
C GLY A 94 3.14 -0.65 16.63
N TYR A 95 4.20 0.12 16.77
CA TYR A 95 4.65 0.72 18.03
C TYR A 95 5.12 2.15 17.82
N GLY A 96 5.23 2.94 18.88
CA GLY A 96 5.70 4.33 18.85
C GLY A 96 5.47 5.04 20.17
#